data_AF-A0A9N8YVA5-F1
#
_entry.id   AF-A0A9N8YVA5-F1
#
_cell.length_a   1.000
_cell.length_b   1.000
_cell.length_c   1.000
_cell.angle_alpha   90.00
_cell.angle_beta   90.00
_cell.angle_gamma   90.00
#
_symmetry.space_group_name_H-M   'P 1'
#
loop_
_entity.id
_entity.type
_entity.pdbx_description
1 polymer ?
#
loop_
_entity_poly.entity_id
_entity_poly.type
_entity_poly.pdbx_seq_one_letter_code
_entity_poly.pdbx_strand_id
1 'polypeptide(L)'
;MKFELENRLEDNNDSPFMPLNFSAFYYSWVLNKFGADAKITKWCFNDILEKIIKVDNFIKQNQHYVLSEQLESNFKEIYDAFKNYSNTKNFFEPSHLKIIKEATHFDIIDGLKQYLTKLFIQQSQVSVESLNKMNIDNISTPRHKRKRDDQELNNWYNELRKLHDDLDISDEFGEFLENIWEIINDSDFVLNRDVDEIDFQRESKRHKKSEKKE
;
A
#
# COMPACT_ATOMS: atom_id res chain seq x y z
N MET A 1 15.37 16.78 -29.65
CA MET A 1 14.46 16.53 -28.52
C MET A 1 14.14 15.05 -28.30
N LYS A 2 13.47 14.30 -29.21
CA LYS A 2 13.19 12.84 -29.01
C LYS A 2 14.48 12.00 -28.84
N PHE A 3 15.42 12.16 -29.77
CA PHE A 3 16.73 11.49 -29.76
C PHE A 3 17.65 11.84 -28.57
N GLU A 4 17.45 13.00 -27.94
CA GLU A 4 18.30 13.45 -26.82
C GLU A 4 17.83 12.91 -25.48
N LEU A 5 16.53 12.59 -25.34
CA LEU A 5 15.96 11.97 -24.15
C LEU A 5 16.24 10.45 -24.14
N GLU A 6 16.10 9.77 -25.28
CA GLU A 6 16.42 8.34 -25.41
C GLU A 6 17.90 8.07 -25.07
N ASN A 7 18.85 8.81 -25.69
CA ASN A 7 20.28 8.67 -25.38
C ASN A 7 20.61 9.00 -23.91
N ARG A 8 19.84 9.87 -23.24
CA ARG A 8 20.03 10.18 -21.81
C ARG A 8 19.47 9.12 -20.88
N LEU A 9 18.48 8.35 -21.32
CA LEU A 9 17.85 7.27 -20.54
C LEU A 9 18.57 5.93 -20.73
N GLU A 10 19.26 5.74 -21.85
CA GLU A 10 20.05 4.52 -22.11
C GLU A 10 21.42 4.57 -21.40
N ASP A 11 22.03 5.75 -21.23
CA ASP A 11 23.34 5.92 -20.59
C ASP A 11 23.30 6.24 -19.08
N ASN A 12 22.12 6.50 -18.49
CA ASN A 12 22.00 6.80 -17.06
C ASN A 12 21.62 5.58 -16.23
N ASN A 13 22.45 5.28 -15.22
CA ASN A 13 22.16 4.29 -14.19
C ASN A 13 20.89 4.59 -13.36
N ASP A 14 20.34 5.81 -13.46
CA ASP A 14 19.12 6.27 -12.79
C ASP A 14 17.88 6.28 -13.70
N SER A 15 17.91 5.59 -14.85
CA SER A 15 16.74 5.48 -15.72
C SER A 15 15.57 4.78 -15.00
N PRO A 16 14.36 5.37 -15.00
CA PRO A 16 13.21 4.78 -14.32
C PRO A 16 12.74 3.48 -14.98
N PHE A 17 13.11 3.25 -16.25
CA PHE A 17 12.82 2.03 -17.01
C PHE A 17 13.95 0.99 -16.94
N MET A 18 14.89 1.16 -16.00
CA MET A 18 15.83 0.10 -15.67
C MET A 18 15.05 -1.19 -15.41
N PRO A 19 15.49 -2.32 -15.97
CA PRO A 19 14.84 -3.60 -15.73
C PRO A 19 14.80 -3.90 -14.24
N LEU A 20 13.90 -4.80 -13.84
CA LEU A 20 13.88 -5.37 -12.50
C LEU A 20 15.29 -5.87 -12.08
N ASN A 21 15.60 -5.90 -10.77
CA ASN A 21 16.94 -6.26 -10.31
C ASN A 21 17.33 -7.70 -10.71
N PHE A 22 16.31 -8.52 -10.98
CA PHE A 22 16.42 -9.83 -11.58
C PHE A 22 15.46 -9.95 -12.77
N SER A 23 15.49 -11.07 -13.49
CA SER A 23 14.49 -11.32 -14.54
C SER A 23 13.09 -11.49 -13.95
N ALA A 24 12.04 -11.17 -14.73
CA ALA A 24 10.65 -11.44 -14.33
C ALA A 24 10.40 -12.91 -13.91
N PHE A 25 11.15 -13.84 -14.52
CA PHE A 25 11.17 -15.25 -14.14
C PHE A 25 11.61 -15.46 -12.70
N TYR A 26 12.62 -14.74 -12.21
CA TYR A 26 13.10 -14.85 -10.84
C TYR A 26 12.02 -14.47 -9.83
N TYR A 27 11.33 -13.34 -10.02
CA TYR A 27 10.25 -12.92 -9.11
C TYR A 27 9.12 -13.94 -9.06
N SER A 28 8.73 -14.47 -10.22
CA SER A 28 7.70 -15.51 -10.31
C SER A 28 8.16 -16.80 -9.63
N TRP A 29 9.42 -17.19 -9.83
CA TRP A 29 10.02 -18.36 -9.19
C TRP A 29 10.09 -18.19 -7.66
N VAL A 30 10.49 -17.02 -7.14
CA VAL A 30 10.52 -16.75 -5.70
C VAL A 30 9.13 -16.93 -5.09
N LEU A 31 8.12 -16.31 -5.69
CA LEU A 31 6.73 -16.39 -5.23
C LEU A 31 6.24 -17.84 -5.19
N ASN A 32 6.50 -18.62 -6.24
CA ASN A 32 6.11 -20.03 -6.34
C ASN A 32 6.90 -20.94 -5.39
N LYS A 33 8.19 -20.67 -5.20
CA LYS A 33 9.10 -21.55 -4.45
C LYS A 33 9.00 -21.35 -2.94
N PHE A 34 8.89 -20.10 -2.49
CA PHE A 34 8.93 -19.74 -1.08
C PHE A 34 7.56 -19.35 -0.52
N GLY A 35 6.59 -19.02 -1.37
CA GLY A 35 5.24 -18.63 -0.97
C GLY A 35 5.14 -17.18 -0.50
N ALA A 36 3.90 -16.73 -0.30
CA ALA A 36 3.58 -15.33 -0.01
C ALA A 36 3.98 -14.84 1.39
N ASP A 37 4.26 -15.74 2.32
CA ASP A 37 4.65 -15.38 3.70
C ASP A 37 6.17 -15.26 3.89
N ALA A 38 6.96 -15.64 2.89
CA ALA A 38 8.40 -15.61 3.00
C ALA A 38 8.95 -14.18 2.92
N LYS A 39 9.98 -13.90 3.73
CA LYS A 39 10.67 -12.60 3.76
C LYS A 39 11.25 -12.22 2.40
N ILE A 40 11.77 -13.19 1.65
CA ILE A 40 12.30 -12.96 0.30
C ILE A 40 11.21 -12.52 -0.68
N THR A 41 10.00 -13.07 -0.56
CA THR A 41 8.85 -12.70 -1.38
C THR A 41 8.41 -11.26 -1.09
N LYS A 42 8.37 -10.86 0.18
CA LYS A 42 8.12 -9.46 0.56
C LYS A 42 9.17 -8.51 0.00
N TRP A 43 10.45 -8.89 0.08
CA TRP A 43 11.53 -8.10 -0.47
C TRP A 43 11.41 -7.93 -1.99
N CYS A 44 11.05 -9.00 -2.70
CA CYS A 44 10.73 -8.96 -4.12
C CYS A 44 9.58 -8.00 -4.44
N PHE A 45 8.50 -8.01 -3.65
CA PHE A 45 7.40 -7.05 -3.83
C PHE A 45 7.85 -5.61 -3.66
N ASN A 46 8.65 -5.31 -2.64
CA ASN A 46 9.16 -3.95 -2.41
C ASN A 46 9.98 -3.43 -3.61
N ASP A 47 10.85 -4.27 -4.17
CA ASP A 47 11.63 -3.92 -5.35
C ASP A 47 10.75 -3.66 -6.58
N ILE A 48 9.73 -4.49 -6.80
CA ILE A 48 8.75 -4.28 -7.89
C ILE A 48 7.98 -2.97 -7.67
N LEU A 49 7.48 -2.73 -6.45
CA LEU A 49 6.68 -1.57 -6.09
C LEU A 49 7.46 -0.26 -6.26
N GLU A 50 8.72 -0.22 -5.81
CA GLU A 50 9.57 0.95 -6.00
C GLU A 50 9.81 1.24 -7.49
N LYS A 51 9.98 0.21 -8.31
CA LYS A 51 10.22 0.37 -9.75
C LYS A 51 8.98 0.83 -10.49
N ILE A 52 7.82 0.22 -10.24
CA ILE A 52 6.58 0.62 -10.92
C ILE A 52 6.21 2.07 -10.58
N ILE A 53 6.40 2.52 -9.33
CA ILE A 53 6.16 3.92 -8.93
C ILE A 53 7.14 4.87 -9.61
N LYS A 54 8.42 4.51 -9.73
CA LYS A 54 9.40 5.32 -10.46
C LYS A 54 9.03 5.50 -11.94
N VAL A 55 8.57 4.43 -12.59
CA VAL A 55 8.09 4.50 -13.98
C VAL A 55 6.85 5.39 -14.09
N ASP A 56 5.87 5.17 -13.22
CA ASP A 56 4.63 5.94 -13.17
C ASP A 56 4.89 7.45 -12.98
N ASN A 57 5.74 7.81 -12.00
CA ASN A 57 6.18 9.19 -11.78
C ASN A 57 6.87 9.79 -13.00
N PHE A 58 7.71 9.02 -13.70
CA PHE A 58 8.36 9.50 -14.91
C PHE A 58 7.35 9.78 -16.03
N ILE A 59 6.39 8.88 -16.26
CA ILE A 59 5.34 9.05 -17.26
C ILE A 59 4.48 10.28 -16.91
N LYS A 60 4.12 10.45 -15.64
CA LYS A 60 3.39 11.62 -15.13
C LYS A 60 4.10 12.93 -15.43
N GLN A 61 5.43 12.98 -15.25
CA GLN A 61 6.24 14.18 -15.51
C GLN A 61 6.49 14.42 -17.01
N ASN A 62 6.37 13.39 -17.85
CA ASN A 62 6.72 13.42 -19.27
C ASN A 62 5.55 12.98 -20.16
N GLN A 63 4.35 13.54 -19.95
CA GLN A 63 3.12 13.11 -20.65
C GLN A 63 3.18 13.15 -22.19
N HIS A 64 4.11 13.93 -22.76
CA HIS A 64 4.31 14.02 -24.21
C HIS A 64 5.36 13.04 -24.76
N TYR A 65 5.98 12.25 -23.88
CA TYR A 65 7.01 11.30 -24.23
C TYR A 65 6.39 10.01 -24.76
N VAL A 66 6.79 9.63 -25.97
CA VAL A 66 6.44 8.34 -26.55
C VAL A 66 7.56 7.38 -26.21
N LEU A 67 7.23 6.30 -25.51
CA LEU A 67 8.18 5.26 -25.16
C LEU A 67 8.72 4.56 -26.41
N SER A 68 9.98 4.14 -26.36
CA SER A 68 10.50 3.20 -27.35
C SER A 68 9.98 1.80 -27.05
N GLU A 69 9.95 0.93 -28.06
CA GLU A 69 9.47 -0.46 -27.94
C GLU A 69 10.18 -1.22 -26.80
N GLN A 70 11.47 -0.96 -26.61
CA GLN A 70 12.24 -1.56 -25.53
C GLN A 70 11.80 -1.08 -24.14
N LEU A 71 11.57 0.23 -23.98
CA LEU A 71 11.10 0.79 -22.70
C LEU A 71 9.66 0.35 -22.38
N GLU A 72 8.81 0.23 -23.40
CA GLU A 72 7.46 -0.34 -23.26
C GLU A 72 7.52 -1.80 -22.80
N SER A 73 8.42 -2.59 -23.38
CA SER A 73 8.64 -3.99 -22.97
C SER A 73 9.10 -4.07 -21.50
N ASN A 74 10.07 -3.25 -21.09
CA ASN A 74 10.54 -3.22 -19.70
C ASN A 74 9.44 -2.83 -18.72
N PHE A 75 8.66 -1.80 -19.05
CA PHE A 75 7.53 -1.39 -18.21
C PHE A 75 6.50 -2.51 -18.09
N LYS A 76 6.17 -3.17 -19.20
CA LYS A 76 5.26 -4.30 -19.22
C LYS A 76 5.74 -5.43 -18.31
N GLU A 77 7.03 -5.77 -18.33
CA GLU A 77 7.58 -6.80 -17.45
C GLU A 77 7.47 -6.43 -15.96
N ILE A 78 7.76 -5.18 -15.61
CA ILE A 78 7.60 -4.67 -14.23
C ILE A 78 6.14 -4.76 -13.80
N TYR A 79 5.22 -4.33 -14.65
CA TYR A 79 3.80 -4.31 -14.38
C TYR A 79 3.18 -5.71 -14.28
N ASP A 80 3.58 -6.63 -15.16
CA ASP A 80 3.15 -8.03 -15.11
C ASP A 80 3.63 -8.71 -13.81
N ALA A 81 4.86 -8.41 -13.37
CA ALA A 81 5.37 -8.88 -12.08
C ALA A 81 4.57 -8.30 -10.90
N PHE A 82 4.23 -7.01 -10.94
CA PHE A 82 3.38 -6.36 -9.93
C PHE A 82 2.01 -7.05 -9.85
N LYS A 83 1.34 -7.24 -10.98
CA LYS A 83 0.03 -7.94 -11.03
C LYS A 83 0.09 -9.34 -10.46
N ASN A 84 1.14 -10.11 -10.78
CA ASN A 84 1.28 -11.47 -10.28
C ASN A 84 1.35 -11.51 -8.74
N TYR A 85 2.12 -10.60 -8.15
CA TYR A 85 2.22 -10.48 -6.69
C TYR A 85 0.91 -10.01 -6.08
N SER A 86 0.33 -8.92 -6.58
CA SER A 86 -0.92 -8.33 -6.08
C SER A 86 -2.11 -9.29 -6.14
N ASN A 87 -2.16 -10.18 -7.15
CA ASN A 87 -3.18 -11.22 -7.28
C ASN A 87 -2.99 -12.39 -6.30
N THR A 88 -1.77 -12.65 -5.85
CA THR A 88 -1.46 -13.79 -4.98
C THR A 88 -1.78 -13.49 -3.52
N LYS A 89 -1.38 -12.30 -3.04
CA LYS A 89 -1.64 -11.84 -1.68
C LYS A 89 -1.50 -10.32 -1.65
N ASN A 90 -2.08 -9.68 -0.63
CA ASN A 90 -1.66 -8.33 -0.31
C ASN A 90 -0.25 -8.32 0.33
N PHE A 91 0.64 -7.54 -0.26
CA PHE A 91 1.99 -7.29 0.24
C PHE A 91 2.23 -5.84 0.66
N PHE A 92 1.22 -4.96 0.54
CA PHE A 92 1.34 -3.60 1.02
C PHE A 92 1.60 -3.55 2.53
N GLU A 93 2.49 -2.67 2.93
CA GLU A 93 2.87 -2.37 4.31
C GLU A 93 2.74 -0.85 4.55
N PRO A 94 2.50 -0.39 5.79
CA PRO A 94 2.28 1.04 6.09
C PRO A 94 3.39 1.95 5.57
N SER A 95 4.64 1.48 5.57
CA SER A 95 5.79 2.23 5.05
C SER A 95 5.70 2.55 3.56
N HIS A 96 4.92 1.80 2.78
CA HIS A 96 4.73 2.04 1.35
C HIS A 96 3.88 3.28 1.06
N LEU A 97 3.08 3.77 2.02
CA LEU A 97 2.25 4.97 1.82
C LEU A 97 3.06 6.18 1.37
N LYS A 98 4.31 6.29 1.84
CA LYS A 98 5.23 7.39 1.49
C LYS A 98 5.55 7.45 0.00
N ILE A 99 5.60 6.31 -0.66
CA ILE A 99 5.89 6.22 -2.10
C ILE A 99 4.60 6.11 -2.92
N ILE A 100 3.58 5.41 -2.42
CA ILE A 100 2.31 5.22 -3.14
C ILE A 100 1.53 6.54 -3.27
N LYS A 101 1.67 7.48 -2.33
CA LYS A 101 1.02 8.80 -2.43
C LYS A 101 1.39 9.59 -3.69
N GLU A 102 2.51 9.27 -4.32
CA GLU A 102 2.96 9.94 -5.55
C GLU A 102 2.40 9.28 -6.81
N ALA A 103 1.94 8.03 -6.69
CA ALA A 103 1.47 7.22 -7.79
C ALA A 103 0.18 7.77 -8.40
N THR A 104 0.11 7.70 -9.72
CA THR A 104 -1.06 7.97 -10.56
C THR A 104 -1.61 6.71 -11.23
N HIS A 105 -0.86 5.61 -11.24
CA HIS A 105 -1.31 4.39 -11.89
C HIS A 105 -2.49 3.78 -11.13
N PHE A 106 -3.65 3.70 -11.80
CA PHE A 106 -4.91 3.23 -11.21
C PHE A 106 -4.77 1.88 -10.49
N ASP A 107 -4.13 0.88 -11.08
CA ASP A 107 -3.98 -0.43 -10.42
C ASP A 107 -3.16 -0.42 -9.12
N ILE A 108 -2.21 0.51 -8.96
CA ILE A 108 -1.44 0.63 -7.70
C ILE A 108 -2.36 1.19 -6.63
N ILE A 109 -3.03 2.30 -6.95
CA ILE A 109 -3.95 2.98 -6.06
C ILE A 109 -5.08 2.02 -5.69
N ASP A 110 -5.80 1.45 -6.67
CA ASP A 110 -6.93 0.56 -6.47
C ASP A 110 -6.58 -0.70 -5.68
N GLY A 111 -5.39 -1.28 -5.94
CA GLY A 111 -4.88 -2.39 -5.14
C GLY A 111 -4.75 -2.04 -3.65
N LEU A 112 -4.21 -0.85 -3.34
CA LEU A 112 -4.15 -0.33 -1.97
C LEU A 112 -5.54 -0.02 -1.42
N LYS A 113 -6.44 0.59 -2.22
CA LYS A 113 -7.83 0.89 -1.82
C LYS A 113 -8.54 -0.37 -1.35
N GLN A 114 -8.56 -1.39 -2.20
CA GLN A 114 -9.21 -2.67 -1.88
C GLN A 114 -8.60 -3.32 -0.63
N TYR A 115 -7.29 -3.19 -0.43
CA TYR A 115 -6.65 -3.74 0.76
C TYR A 115 -7.08 -3.01 2.04
N LEU A 116 -6.94 -1.68 2.09
CA LEU A 116 -7.27 -0.89 3.26
C LEU A 116 -8.76 -0.99 3.61
N THR A 117 -9.61 -0.94 2.59
CA THR A 117 -11.04 -1.17 2.77
C THR A 117 -11.29 -2.54 3.40
N LYS A 118 -10.69 -3.63 2.90
CA LYS A 118 -10.83 -4.95 3.54
C LYS A 118 -10.26 -4.97 4.95
N LEU A 119 -9.13 -4.32 5.19
CA LEU A 119 -8.45 -4.29 6.47
C LEU A 119 -9.30 -3.59 7.55
N PHE A 120 -9.93 -2.46 7.24
CA PHE A 120 -10.74 -1.71 8.20
C PHE A 120 -12.21 -2.14 8.21
N ILE A 121 -12.79 -2.60 7.09
CA ILE A 121 -14.18 -3.09 7.03
C ILE A 121 -14.35 -4.51 7.58
N GLN A 122 -13.38 -5.42 7.40
CA GLN A 122 -13.48 -6.72 8.08
C GLN A 122 -13.44 -6.59 9.61
N GLN A 123 -12.99 -5.44 10.11
CA GLN A 123 -12.87 -5.14 11.54
C GLN A 123 -14.07 -4.37 12.07
N SER A 124 -14.76 -3.60 11.22
CA SER A 124 -15.94 -2.84 11.59
C SER A 124 -17.21 -3.67 11.35
N GLN A 125 -18.16 -3.67 12.28
CA GLN A 125 -19.50 -4.24 12.02
C GLN A 125 -20.32 -3.33 11.10
N VAL A 126 -19.72 -2.79 10.04
CA VAL A 126 -20.35 -1.78 9.20
C VAL A 126 -21.42 -2.40 8.32
N SER A 127 -22.61 -1.76 8.34
CA SER A 127 -23.74 -2.03 7.46
C SER A 127 -23.32 -2.02 5.99
N VAL A 128 -23.85 -2.95 5.20
CA VAL A 128 -23.61 -3.10 3.75
C VAL A 128 -23.93 -1.81 2.96
N GLU A 129 -24.69 -0.88 3.52
CA GLU A 129 -25.07 0.38 2.89
C GLU A 129 -23.90 1.34 2.63
N SER A 130 -22.85 1.34 3.46
CA SER A 130 -21.66 2.19 3.26
C SER A 130 -20.75 1.69 2.13
N LEU A 131 -20.76 0.38 1.87
CA LEU A 131 -19.96 -0.27 0.83
C LEU A 131 -20.42 0.07 -0.60
N ASN A 132 -21.74 0.25 -0.79
CA ASN A 132 -22.33 0.55 -2.09
C ASN A 132 -21.94 1.94 -2.61
N LYS A 133 -21.52 2.87 -1.75
CA LYS A 133 -21.03 4.19 -2.16
C LYS A 133 -19.66 4.14 -2.84
N MET A 134 -18.86 3.10 -2.59
CA MET A 134 -17.50 2.97 -3.13
C MET A 134 -17.39 2.13 -4.42
N ASN A 135 -18.51 1.65 -4.98
CA ASN A 135 -18.51 0.90 -6.25
C ASN A 135 -17.59 -0.35 -6.23
N ILE A 136 -17.45 -1.02 -5.08
CA ILE A 136 -16.57 -2.18 -4.92
C ILE A 136 -17.38 -3.47 -5.11
N ASP A 137 -17.66 -3.81 -6.37
CA ASP A 137 -18.60 -4.87 -6.76
C ASP A 137 -18.18 -6.31 -6.45
N ASN A 138 -17.06 -6.57 -5.75
CA ASN A 138 -16.53 -7.94 -5.59
C ASN A 138 -15.93 -8.29 -4.21
N ILE A 139 -16.39 -7.68 -3.11
CA ILE A 139 -15.97 -8.13 -1.79
C ILE A 139 -16.80 -9.36 -1.36
N SER A 140 -16.44 -10.54 -1.88
CA SER A 140 -16.82 -11.80 -1.21
C SER A 140 -16.10 -11.81 0.14
N THR A 141 -16.83 -11.59 1.24
CA THR A 141 -16.28 -11.60 2.60
C THR A 141 -16.18 -13.04 3.10
N PRO A 142 -14.99 -13.61 3.27
CA PRO A 142 -14.86 -14.85 4.03
C PRO A 142 -15.04 -14.47 5.50
N ARG A 143 -16.11 -14.95 6.14
CA ARG A 143 -16.32 -14.86 7.60
C ARG A 143 -15.31 -15.75 8.33
N HIS A 144 -14.04 -15.38 8.31
CA HIS A 144 -13.04 -15.94 9.20
C HIS A 144 -12.57 -14.84 10.14
N LYS A 145 -12.94 -14.96 11.43
CA LYS A 145 -12.37 -14.17 12.52
C LYS A 145 -10.86 -14.39 12.54
N ARG A 146 -10.10 -13.57 11.79
CA ARG A 146 -8.65 -13.49 11.96
C ARG A 146 -8.39 -12.99 13.38
N LYS A 147 -7.47 -13.64 14.07
CA LYS A 147 -7.00 -13.19 15.37
C LYS A 147 -6.40 -11.80 15.16
N ARG A 148 -6.95 -10.83 15.87
CA ARG A 148 -6.62 -9.39 15.86
C ARG A 148 -5.09 -9.19 15.86
N ASP A 149 -4.49 -8.78 14.72
CA ASP A 149 -3.13 -8.23 14.71
C ASP A 149 -3.25 -6.72 14.92
N ASP A 150 -3.48 -6.35 16.17
CA ASP A 150 -3.61 -4.95 16.59
C ASP A 150 -2.38 -4.11 16.23
N GLN A 151 -1.22 -4.74 16.12
CA GLN A 151 0.00 -4.04 15.80
C GLN A 151 0.01 -3.60 14.34
N GLU A 152 -0.36 -4.48 13.41
CA GLU A 152 -0.47 -4.13 12.00
C GLU A 152 -1.49 -3.01 11.78
N LEU A 153 -2.67 -3.13 12.41
CA LEU A 153 -3.75 -2.16 12.27
C LEU A 153 -3.37 -0.79 12.84
N ASN A 154 -2.73 -0.75 14.00
CA ASN A 154 -2.22 0.50 14.59
C ASN A 154 -1.13 1.12 13.73
N ASN A 155 -0.25 0.32 13.13
CA ASN A 155 0.79 0.84 12.23
C ASN A 155 0.15 1.50 10.99
N TRP A 156 -0.86 0.86 10.39
CA TRP A 156 -1.62 1.44 9.28
C TRP A 156 -2.31 2.73 9.66
N TYR A 157 -3.04 2.73 10.77
CA TYR A 157 -3.72 3.93 11.27
C TYR A 157 -2.74 5.09 11.49
N ASN A 158 -1.60 4.83 12.13
CA ASN A 158 -0.61 5.86 12.45
C ASN A 158 0.01 6.47 11.18
N GLU A 159 0.34 5.67 10.17
CA GLU A 159 0.88 6.20 8.92
C GLU A 159 -0.19 6.91 8.08
N LEU A 160 -1.43 6.41 8.04
CA LEU A 160 -2.55 7.09 7.40
C LEU A 160 -2.85 8.44 8.06
N ARG A 161 -2.84 8.51 9.39
CA ARG A 161 -3.04 9.75 10.13
C ARG A 161 -1.98 10.79 9.83
N LYS A 162 -0.70 10.39 9.84
CA LYS A 162 0.42 11.29 9.49
C LYS A 162 0.23 11.85 8.08
N LEU A 163 -0.19 11.00 7.16
CA LEU A 163 -0.40 11.38 5.77
C LEU A 163 -1.59 12.32 5.60
N HIS A 164 -2.69 12.06 6.31
CA HIS A 164 -3.86 12.93 6.34
C HIS A 164 -3.57 14.31 6.97
N ASP A 165 -2.76 14.35 8.04
CA ASP A 165 -2.37 15.60 8.70
C ASP A 165 -1.42 16.45 7.83
N ASP A 166 -0.75 15.85 6.84
CA ASP A 166 0.04 16.56 5.82
C ASP A 166 -0.91 17.14 4.74
N LEU A 167 -1.28 18.42 4.91
CA LEU A 167 -2.28 19.23 4.18
C LEU A 167 -2.15 19.37 2.64
N ASP A 168 -1.34 18.57 1.95
CA ASP A 168 -1.02 18.76 0.51
C ASP A 168 -1.54 17.62 -0.40
N ILE A 169 -2.67 17.01 -0.03
CA ILE A 169 -3.27 15.91 -0.80
C ILE A 169 -4.54 16.40 -1.50
N SER A 170 -4.36 17.16 -2.59
CA SER A 170 -5.46 17.73 -3.38
C SER A 170 -5.78 16.94 -4.66
N ASP A 171 -5.35 15.67 -4.75
CA ASP A 171 -5.54 14.82 -5.91
C ASP A 171 -6.39 13.57 -5.61
N GLU A 172 -6.53 12.66 -6.60
CA GLU A 172 -7.32 11.42 -6.52
C GLU A 172 -6.93 10.54 -5.32
N PHE A 173 -5.70 10.66 -4.85
CA PHE A 173 -5.23 9.98 -3.65
C PHE A 173 -5.76 10.63 -2.36
N GLY A 174 -6.01 11.94 -2.36
CA GLY A 174 -6.64 12.67 -1.25
C GLY A 174 -8.08 12.28 -1.05
N GLU A 175 -8.88 12.24 -2.12
CA GLU A 175 -10.26 11.75 -2.06
C GLU A 175 -10.33 10.31 -1.54
N PHE A 176 -9.36 9.48 -1.91
CA PHE A 176 -9.24 8.13 -1.36
C PHE A 176 -8.97 8.12 0.15
N LEU A 177 -8.02 8.93 0.61
CA LEU A 177 -7.67 8.98 2.03
C LEU A 177 -8.84 9.47 2.88
N GLU A 178 -9.56 10.49 2.44
CA GLU A 178 -10.77 10.99 3.11
C GLU A 178 -11.83 9.89 3.24
N ASN A 179 -12.10 9.17 2.16
CA ASN A 179 -13.03 8.04 2.14
C ASN A 179 -12.64 6.92 3.11
N ILE A 180 -11.35 6.60 3.21
CA ILE A 180 -10.86 5.63 4.20
C ILE A 180 -10.96 6.19 5.61
N TRP A 181 -10.70 7.48 5.80
CA TRP A 181 -10.76 8.15 7.09
C TRP A 181 -12.18 8.18 7.65
N GLU A 182 -13.18 8.41 6.79
CA GLU A 182 -14.60 8.27 7.13
C GLU A 182 -14.90 6.86 7.63
N ILE A 183 -14.46 5.80 6.92
CA ILE A 183 -14.66 4.40 7.37
C ILE A 183 -14.02 4.16 8.74
N ILE A 184 -12.81 4.68 8.95
CA ILE A 184 -12.08 4.51 10.22
C ILE A 184 -12.84 5.19 11.36
N ASN A 185 -13.31 6.43 11.16
CA ASN A 185 -14.00 7.21 12.18
C ASN A 185 -15.44 6.72 12.45
N ASP A 186 -16.13 6.22 11.43
CA ASP A 186 -17.47 5.63 11.56
C ASP A 186 -17.45 4.23 12.18
N SER A 187 -16.28 3.58 12.22
CA SER A 187 -16.13 2.27 12.82
C SER A 187 -15.88 2.34 14.33
N ASP A 188 -16.36 1.34 15.08
CA ASP A 188 -16.03 1.09 16.49
C ASP A 188 -14.52 0.95 16.76
N PHE A 189 -13.67 1.01 15.73
CA PHE A 189 -12.22 1.02 15.84
C PHE A 189 -11.72 2.17 16.72
N VAL A 190 -12.21 3.40 16.52
CA VAL A 190 -11.78 4.57 17.32
C VAL A 190 -12.28 4.44 18.77
N LEU A 191 -13.52 3.98 18.96
CA LEU A 191 -14.13 3.79 20.28
C LEU A 191 -13.44 2.70 21.10
N ASN A 192 -13.02 1.59 20.48
CA ASN A 192 -12.27 0.54 21.16
C ASN A 192 -10.81 0.94 21.44
N ARG A 193 -10.21 1.81 20.62
CA ARG A 193 -8.85 2.31 20.85
C ARG A 193 -8.77 3.24 22.05
N ASP A 194 -9.75 4.13 22.24
CA ASP A 194 -9.80 4.98 23.42
C ASP A 194 -9.95 4.14 24.70
N VAL A 195 -10.73 3.05 24.66
CA VAL A 195 -10.88 2.13 25.79
C VAL A 195 -9.57 1.37 26.07
N ASP A 196 -8.92 0.82 25.04
CA ASP A 196 -7.65 0.09 25.16
C ASP A 196 -6.50 1.02 25.61
N GLU A 197 -6.46 2.27 25.14
CA GLU A 197 -5.47 3.29 25.52
C GLU A 197 -5.69 3.78 26.96
N ILE A 198 -6.94 3.96 27.38
CA ILE A 198 -7.32 4.26 28.76
C ILE A 198 -6.94 3.11 29.71
N ASP A 199 -7.18 1.86 29.33
CA ASP A 199 -6.88 0.71 30.16
C ASP A 199 -5.36 0.44 30.22
N PHE A 200 -4.62 0.63 29.13
CA PHE A 200 -3.16 0.59 29.13
C PHE A 200 -2.55 1.67 30.07
N GLN A 201 -3.08 2.89 30.03
CA GLN A 201 -2.63 3.94 30.96
C GLN A 201 -3.00 3.66 32.42
N ARG A 202 -4.13 3.00 32.69
CA ARG A 202 -4.52 2.58 34.04
C ARG A 202 -3.60 1.48 34.58
N GLU A 203 -3.23 0.51 33.77
CA GLU A 203 -2.34 -0.59 34.16
C GLU A 203 -0.90 -0.08 34.42
N SER A 204 -0.41 0.83 33.57
CA SER A 204 0.90 1.49 33.75
C SER A 204 0.95 2.33 35.05
N LYS A 205 -0.15 2.98 35.43
CA LYS A 205 -0.27 3.72 36.70
C LYS A 205 -0.33 2.81 37.93
N ARG A 206 -0.86 1.59 37.81
CA ARG A 206 -0.88 0.60 38.90
C ARG A 206 0.51 0.07 39.22
N HIS A 207 1.30 -0.28 38.19
CA HIS A 207 2.67 -0.76 38.36
C HIS A 207 3.62 0.29 38.98
N LYS A 208 3.50 1.56 38.57
CA LYS A 208 4.29 2.65 39.18
C LYS A 208 3.94 2.94 40.66
N LYS A 209 2.78 2.49 41.13
CA LYS A 209 2.32 2.69 42.50
C LYS A 209 2.71 1.53 43.43
N SER A 210 2.94 0.34 42.88
CA SER A 210 3.48 -0.81 43.62
C SER A 210 4.99 -0.71 43.82
N GLU A 211 5.74 -0.17 42.85
CA GLU A 211 7.20 0.01 42.96
C GLU A 211 7.63 1.13 43.93
N LYS A 212 6.73 2.08 44.26
CA LYS A 212 7.00 3.16 45.23
C LYS A 212 6.73 2.77 46.69
N LYS A 213 6.37 1.51 46.96
CA LYS A 213 6.03 1.00 48.29
C LYS A 213 7.01 -0.02 48.85
N GLU A 214 8.08 -0.33 48.13
CA GLU A 214 9.26 -1.05 48.64
C GLU A 214 10.39 -0.06 48.94
#